data_AF-A0A3C1U2Z7-F1
#
_entry.id   AF-A0A3C1U2Z7-F1
#
_cell.length_a   1.000
_cell.length_b   1.000
_cell.length_c   1.000
_cell.angle_alpha   90.00
_cell.angle_beta   90.00
_cell.angle_gamma   90.00
#
_symmetry.space_group_name_H-M   'P 1'
#
loop_
_entity.id
_entity.type
_entity.pdbx_description
1 polymer ?
#
loop_
_entity_poly.entity_id
_entity_poly.type
_entity_poly.pdbx_seq_one_letter_code
_entity_poly.pdbx_strand_id
1 'polypeptide(L)'
;HVVAGAYASSAKAMHATRRAEGYRIRDFGTHAHFDDGVSAVHMRIGQVHENGRFLGSKSEGAYALNRPTRSNYLHVSARRQLRPGLTVGASLMRLRSHVDFRHNAFVADTQLTAQSAGAYLSLADMIRPGHRLTLHHGAPLAVTSGTIRQTSVAGYTDDGVYRTDSTDVALGVTARHRMTQIVYQAPLAKHIHGFAALARHDNWSHRRGLDNNLLMLGLTMKR
;
A
#
# COMPACT_ATOMS: atom_id res chain seq x y z
N HIS A 1 -12.00 -23.62 11.01
CA HIS A 1 -12.52 -23.50 9.64
C HIS A 1 -11.39 -23.13 8.69
N VAL A 2 -11.29 -23.83 7.56
CA VAL A 2 -10.34 -23.53 6.48
C VAL A 2 -11.15 -23.16 5.24
N VAL A 3 -10.82 -22.02 4.62
CA VAL A 3 -11.40 -21.59 3.35
C VAL A 3 -10.25 -21.26 2.41
N ALA A 4 -10.31 -21.79 1.19
CA ALA A 4 -9.38 -21.45 0.14
C ALA A 4 -10.15 -21.13 -1.14
N GLY A 5 -9.63 -20.22 -1.95
CA GLY A 5 -10.28 -19.85 -3.20
C GLY A 5 -9.44 -18.98 -4.11
N ALA A 6 -9.89 -18.84 -5.35
CA ALA A 6 -9.38 -17.88 -6.30
C ALA A 6 -10.30 -16.66 -6.36
N TYR A 7 -9.74 -15.52 -6.77
CA TYR A 7 -10.52 -14.31 -6.98
C TYR A 7 -9.97 -13.52 -8.17
N ALA A 8 -10.86 -12.73 -8.75
CA ALA A 8 -10.54 -11.67 -9.69
C ALA A 8 -11.30 -10.42 -9.25
N SER A 9 -10.61 -9.31 -9.08
CA SER A 9 -11.21 -8.04 -8.69
C SER A 9 -10.72 -6.91 -9.59
N SER A 10 -11.55 -5.89 -9.73
CA SER A 10 -11.24 -4.69 -10.50
C SER A 10 -11.71 -3.48 -9.72
N ALA A 11 -10.81 -2.53 -9.51
CA ALA A 11 -11.09 -1.27 -8.84
C ALA A 11 -10.73 -0.10 -9.74
N LYS A 12 -11.49 1.00 -9.63
CA LYS A 12 -11.07 2.30 -10.13
C LYS A 12 -10.38 3.03 -8.98
N ALA A 13 -9.12 3.38 -9.17
CA ALA A 13 -8.36 4.21 -8.25
C ALA A 13 -8.30 5.64 -8.78
N MET A 14 -8.37 6.61 -7.88
CA MET A 14 -8.22 8.03 -8.21
C MET A 14 -6.80 8.49 -7.89
N HIS A 15 -6.31 9.45 -8.65
CA HIS A 15 -5.05 10.11 -8.37
C HIS A 15 -5.09 10.76 -6.98
N ALA A 16 -4.00 10.62 -6.21
CA ALA A 16 -3.85 11.29 -4.93
C ALA A 16 -3.86 12.83 -5.06
N THR A 17 -3.36 13.37 -6.17
CA THR A 17 -3.19 14.83 -6.41
C THR A 17 -4.11 15.41 -7.47
N ARG A 18 -4.67 14.59 -8.38
CA ARG A 18 -5.58 15.01 -9.47
C ARG A 18 -6.83 14.13 -9.49
N ARG A 19 -7.84 14.47 -8.67
CA ARG A 19 -9.04 13.65 -8.48
C ARG A 19 -9.85 13.35 -9.76
N ALA A 20 -9.67 14.13 -10.83
CA ALA A 20 -10.30 13.90 -12.14
C ALA A 20 -9.64 12.78 -12.97
N GLU A 21 -8.43 12.33 -12.61
CA GLU A 21 -7.71 11.29 -13.33
C GLU A 21 -7.85 9.95 -12.60
N GLY A 22 -8.75 9.09 -13.11
CA GLY A 22 -8.91 7.72 -12.63
C GLY A 22 -8.04 6.72 -13.41
N TYR A 23 -7.65 5.63 -12.77
CA TYR A 23 -7.04 4.48 -13.43
C TYR A 23 -7.63 3.17 -12.91
N ARG A 24 -7.48 2.10 -13.68
CA ARG A 24 -7.99 0.79 -13.30
C ARG A 24 -6.87 -0.06 -12.72
N ILE A 25 -7.15 -0.66 -11.57
CA ILE A 25 -6.36 -1.71 -10.94
C ILE A 25 -7.12 -3.01 -11.12
N ARG A 26 -6.44 -4.03 -11.61
CA ARG A 26 -6.97 -5.41 -11.62
C ARG A 26 -6.11 -6.26 -10.69
N ASP A 27 -6.74 -7.11 -9.90
CA ASP A 27 -6.06 -7.98 -8.96
C ASP A 27 -6.61 -9.40 -9.11
N PHE A 28 -5.70 -10.34 -9.38
CA PHE A 28 -5.98 -11.74 -9.56
C PHE A 28 -5.13 -12.54 -8.60
N GLY A 29 -5.70 -13.56 -7.97
CA GLY A 29 -4.90 -14.39 -7.09
C GLY A 29 -5.68 -15.49 -6.41
N THR A 30 -5.00 -16.11 -5.47
CA THR A 30 -5.55 -17.12 -4.58
C THR A 30 -5.39 -16.67 -3.14
N HIS A 31 -6.25 -17.21 -2.29
CA HIS A 31 -6.23 -16.93 -0.87
C HIS A 31 -6.51 -18.19 -0.07
N ALA A 32 -5.94 -18.23 1.12
CA ALA A 32 -6.22 -19.23 2.14
C ALA A 32 -6.51 -18.51 3.45
N HIS A 33 -7.55 -18.94 4.14
CA HIS A 33 -7.99 -18.43 5.42
C HIS A 33 -8.19 -19.59 6.38
N PHE A 34 -7.56 -19.50 7.54
CA PHE A 34 -7.75 -20.38 8.67
C PHE A 34 -8.32 -19.55 9.81
N ASP A 35 -9.38 -20.04 10.46
CA ASP A 35 -9.98 -19.42 11.65
C ASP A 35 -10.48 -20.49 12.61
N ASP A 36 -9.98 -20.51 13.84
CA ASP A 36 -10.40 -21.44 14.91
C ASP A 36 -11.32 -20.77 15.96
N GLY A 37 -11.78 -19.54 15.70
CA GLY A 37 -12.55 -18.71 16.61
C GLY A 37 -11.69 -17.83 17.50
N VAL A 38 -10.49 -18.28 17.89
CA VAL A 38 -9.54 -17.53 18.72
C VAL A 38 -8.48 -16.87 17.86
N SER A 39 -7.94 -17.61 16.90
CA SER A 39 -6.88 -17.20 15.99
C SER A 39 -7.39 -17.27 14.56
N ALA A 40 -6.98 -16.30 13.75
CA ALA A 40 -7.20 -16.37 12.32
C ALA A 40 -5.96 -15.95 11.55
N VAL A 41 -5.65 -16.70 10.50
CA VAL A 41 -4.57 -16.41 9.56
C VAL A 41 -5.18 -16.31 8.17
N HIS A 42 -4.74 -15.33 7.41
CA HIS A 42 -5.17 -15.12 6.04
C HIS A 42 -3.96 -14.80 5.18
N MET A 43 -3.80 -15.56 4.11
CA MET A 43 -2.71 -15.43 3.14
C MET A 43 -3.32 -15.19 1.76
N ARG A 44 -2.76 -14.24 1.01
CA ARG A 44 -3.08 -13.98 -0.38
C ARG A 44 -1.81 -13.94 -1.20
N ILE A 45 -1.83 -14.61 -2.34
CA ILE A 45 -0.79 -14.49 -3.35
C ILE A 45 -1.46 -14.16 -4.68
N GLY A 46 -0.85 -13.28 -5.44
CA GLY A 46 -1.49 -12.82 -6.66
C GLY A 46 -0.65 -11.84 -7.46
N GLN A 47 -1.31 -11.25 -8.45
CA GLN A 47 -0.74 -10.27 -9.34
C GLN A 47 -1.70 -9.09 -9.48
N VAL A 48 -1.15 -7.89 -9.25
CA VAL A 48 -1.82 -6.62 -9.47
C VAL A 48 -1.37 -6.04 -10.81
N HIS A 49 -2.31 -5.63 -11.64
CA HIS A 49 -2.07 -4.94 -12.91
C HIS A 49 -2.49 -3.48 -12.79
N GLU A 50 -1.58 -2.59 -13.12
CA GLU A 50 -1.81 -1.15 -13.17
C GLU A 50 -1.67 -0.63 -14.61
N ASN A 51 -2.74 -0.08 -15.16
CA ASN A 51 -2.72 0.46 -16.52
C ASN A 51 -2.11 1.87 -16.54
N GLY A 52 -1.00 2.03 -17.25
CA GLY A 52 -0.33 3.32 -17.44
C GLY A 52 0.31 3.90 -16.16
N ARG A 53 0.53 3.04 -15.15
CA ARG A 53 1.09 3.41 -13.85
C ARG A 53 1.91 2.28 -13.27
N PHE A 54 2.84 2.63 -12.39
CA PHE A 54 3.46 1.70 -11.44
C PHE A 54 3.35 2.27 -10.02
N LEU A 55 2.88 1.45 -9.08
CA LEU A 55 2.74 1.82 -7.66
C LEU A 55 1.93 3.10 -7.44
N GLY A 56 0.87 3.29 -8.24
CA GLY A 56 0.04 4.50 -8.24
C GLY A 56 0.66 5.75 -8.88
N SER A 57 1.95 5.73 -9.23
CA SER A 57 2.62 6.83 -9.91
C SER A 57 2.27 6.84 -11.40
N LYS A 58 1.95 8.02 -11.93
CA LYS A 58 1.73 8.22 -13.37
C LYS A 58 3.08 8.36 -14.06
N SER A 59 3.26 7.66 -15.18
CA SER A 59 4.50 7.69 -15.95
C SER A 59 4.22 8.27 -17.33
N GLU A 60 4.88 9.39 -17.66
CA GLU A 60 4.66 10.19 -18.86
C GLU A 60 6.00 10.61 -19.48
N GLY A 61 5.97 11.11 -20.72
CA GLY A 61 7.16 11.58 -21.43
C GLY A 61 8.21 10.46 -21.56
N ALA A 62 9.45 10.76 -21.19
CA ALA A 62 10.56 9.79 -21.20
C ALA A 62 10.30 8.54 -20.33
N TYR A 63 9.43 8.64 -19.32
CA TYR A 63 9.04 7.54 -18.45
C TYR A 63 7.74 6.86 -18.87
N ALA A 64 7.19 7.18 -20.05
CA ALA A 64 5.99 6.51 -20.55
C ALA A 64 6.18 4.99 -20.56
N LEU A 65 5.18 4.25 -20.12
CA LEU A 65 5.25 2.79 -20.05
C LEU A 65 4.96 2.15 -21.42
N ASN A 66 5.66 1.07 -21.73
CA ASN A 66 5.40 0.26 -22.93
C ASN A 66 4.17 -0.65 -22.74
N ARG A 67 3.98 -1.16 -21.52
CA ARG A 67 2.87 -2.06 -21.15
C ARG A 67 2.38 -1.78 -19.72
N PRO A 68 1.17 -2.22 -19.36
CA PRO A 68 0.71 -2.14 -17.97
C PRO A 68 1.70 -2.79 -17.01
N THR A 69 1.97 -2.14 -15.88
CA THR A 69 2.86 -2.67 -14.86
C THR A 69 2.20 -3.86 -14.19
N ARG A 70 2.98 -4.94 -14.01
CA ARG A 70 2.56 -6.15 -13.33
C ARG A 70 3.36 -6.29 -12.04
N SER A 71 2.63 -6.54 -10.96
CA SER A 71 3.16 -6.57 -9.61
C SER A 71 2.74 -7.86 -8.93
N ASN A 72 3.67 -8.79 -8.76
CA ASN A 72 3.42 -10.00 -8.00
C ASN A 72 3.46 -9.67 -6.52
N TYR A 73 2.58 -10.24 -5.72
CA TYR A 73 2.55 -9.95 -4.29
C TYR A 73 2.26 -11.16 -3.42
N LEU A 74 2.68 -11.03 -2.17
CA LEU A 74 2.33 -11.86 -1.04
C LEU A 74 1.75 -10.95 0.04
N HIS A 75 0.58 -11.28 0.55
CA HIS A 75 -0.02 -10.61 1.70
C HIS A 75 -0.36 -11.66 2.76
N VAL A 76 0.11 -11.44 3.99
CA VAL A 76 -0.17 -12.29 5.14
C VAL A 76 -0.73 -11.42 6.24
N SER A 77 -1.84 -11.83 6.83
CA SER A 77 -2.40 -11.20 8.02
C SER A 77 -2.76 -12.27 9.04
N ALA A 78 -2.51 -11.99 10.31
CA ALA A 78 -2.84 -12.86 11.41
C ALA A 78 -3.51 -12.06 12.53
N ARG A 79 -4.47 -12.67 13.23
CA ARG A 79 -5.08 -12.13 14.44
C ARG A 79 -5.20 -13.23 15.50
N ARG A 80 -5.19 -12.83 16.76
CA ARG A 80 -5.44 -13.70 17.91
C ARG A 80 -6.19 -12.97 19.00
N GLN A 81 -7.26 -13.56 19.48
CA GLN A 81 -7.96 -13.18 20.69
C GLN A 81 -7.15 -13.70 21.88
N LEU A 82 -6.60 -12.79 22.68
CA LEU A 82 -5.79 -13.15 23.84
C LEU A 82 -6.68 -13.48 25.05
N ARG A 83 -7.84 -12.82 25.14
CA ARG A 83 -8.91 -13.05 26.10
C ARG A 83 -10.21 -12.46 25.54
N PRO A 84 -11.40 -12.78 26.10
CA PRO A 84 -12.64 -12.13 25.70
C PRO A 84 -12.48 -10.60 25.68
N GLY A 85 -12.91 -9.98 24.57
CA GLY A 85 -12.76 -8.55 24.34
C GLY A 85 -11.36 -8.05 23.91
N LEU A 86 -10.27 -8.82 24.02
CA LEU A 86 -8.92 -8.36 23.60
C LEU A 86 -8.38 -9.17 22.41
N THR A 87 -8.16 -8.49 21.30
CA THR A 87 -7.59 -9.07 20.07
C THR A 87 -6.34 -8.32 19.65
N VAL A 88 -5.30 -9.04 19.25
CA VAL A 88 -4.13 -8.49 18.57
C VAL A 88 -4.07 -9.01 17.14
N GLY A 89 -3.46 -8.25 16.24
CA GLY A 89 -3.22 -8.73 14.88
C GLY A 89 -2.08 -8.00 14.20
N ALA A 90 -1.61 -8.58 13.11
CA ALA A 90 -0.55 -8.04 12.28
C ALA A 90 -0.80 -8.37 10.81
N SER A 91 -0.23 -7.56 9.93
CA SER A 91 -0.27 -7.76 8.49
C SER A 91 1.05 -7.35 7.84
N LEU A 92 1.42 -8.05 6.79
CA LEU A 92 2.59 -7.80 5.95
C LEU A 92 2.18 -8.01 4.49
N MET A 93 2.49 -7.04 3.65
CA MET A 93 2.41 -7.18 2.20
C MET A 93 3.80 -6.95 1.62
N ARG A 94 4.21 -7.82 0.70
CA ARG A 94 5.39 -7.61 -0.14
C ARG A 94 4.98 -7.71 -1.60
N LEU A 95 5.51 -6.81 -2.41
CA LEU A 95 5.17 -6.67 -3.82
C LEU A 95 6.44 -6.49 -4.64
N ARG A 96 6.53 -7.19 -5.78
CA ARG A 96 7.61 -7.07 -6.76
C ARG A 96 7.01 -6.68 -8.10
N SER A 97 7.39 -5.51 -8.60
CA SER A 97 6.93 -4.96 -9.86
C SER A 97 8.02 -5.06 -10.91
N HIS A 98 7.63 -5.37 -12.14
CA HIS A 98 8.45 -5.13 -13.31
C HIS A 98 7.86 -3.96 -14.08
N VAL A 99 8.69 -2.96 -14.35
CA VAL A 99 8.29 -1.72 -15.02
C VAL A 99 9.01 -1.65 -16.35
N ASP A 100 8.23 -1.63 -17.42
CA ASP A 100 8.72 -1.60 -18.79
C ASP A 100 8.46 -0.24 -19.41
N PHE A 101 9.53 0.46 -19.76
CA PHE A 101 9.48 1.78 -20.34
C PHE A 101 9.41 1.71 -21.86
N ARG A 102 8.60 2.59 -22.46
CA ARG A 102 8.47 2.75 -23.91
C ARG A 102 9.77 3.24 -24.54
N HIS A 103 10.51 4.07 -23.80
CA HIS A 103 11.76 4.67 -24.24
C HIS A 103 12.95 4.01 -23.53
N ASN A 104 13.03 2.67 -23.60
CA ASN A 104 14.01 1.89 -22.85
C ASN A 104 15.49 2.11 -23.28
N ALA A 105 15.71 2.73 -24.43
CA ALA A 105 17.03 3.23 -24.83
C ALA A 105 17.52 4.40 -23.94
N PHE A 106 16.61 5.13 -23.30
CA PHE A 106 16.90 6.28 -22.42
C PHE A 106 16.55 6.01 -20.95
N VAL A 107 15.60 5.12 -20.68
CA VAL A 107 15.20 4.76 -19.31
C VAL A 107 15.08 3.25 -19.24
N ALA A 108 16.09 2.58 -18.69
CA ALA A 108 16.11 1.12 -18.68
C ALA A 108 14.94 0.54 -17.87
N ASP A 109 14.42 -0.58 -18.35
CA ASP A 109 13.41 -1.37 -17.64
C ASP A 109 13.93 -1.75 -16.24
N THR A 110 13.04 -1.73 -15.25
CA THR A 110 13.44 -1.90 -13.86
C THR A 110 12.57 -2.88 -13.10
N GLN A 111 13.10 -3.32 -11.96
CA GLN A 111 12.38 -4.11 -10.98
C GLN A 111 12.34 -3.35 -9.66
N LEU A 112 11.13 -3.26 -9.10
CA LEU A 112 10.88 -2.57 -7.84
C LEU A 112 10.40 -3.57 -6.81
N THR A 113 10.90 -3.45 -5.59
CA THR A 113 10.30 -4.11 -4.43
C THR A 113 9.61 -3.06 -3.58
N ALA A 114 8.38 -3.35 -3.17
CA ALA A 114 7.63 -2.56 -2.21
C ALA A 114 7.12 -3.46 -1.09
N GLN A 115 6.89 -2.88 0.08
CA GLN A 115 6.29 -3.59 1.21
C GLN A 115 5.32 -2.69 1.97
N SER A 116 4.40 -3.24 2.73
CA SER A 116 3.64 -2.57 3.78
C SER A 116 3.57 -3.49 5.00
N ALA A 117 3.51 -2.93 6.19
CA ALA A 117 3.37 -3.73 7.40
C ALA A 117 2.57 -2.96 8.46
N GLY A 118 1.85 -3.67 9.31
CA GLY A 118 1.13 -3.05 10.42
C GLY A 118 0.75 -4.07 11.48
N ALA A 119 0.54 -3.58 12.68
CA ALA A 119 0.02 -4.33 13.81
C ALA A 119 -1.08 -3.53 14.50
N TYR A 120 -2.00 -4.23 15.15
CA TYR A 120 -3.05 -3.60 15.91
C TYR A 120 -3.38 -4.37 17.18
N LEU A 121 -3.97 -3.65 18.12
CA LEU A 121 -4.62 -4.16 19.32
C LEU A 121 -6.02 -3.59 19.38
N SER A 122 -7.01 -4.43 19.62
CA SER A 122 -8.41 -4.04 19.73
C SER A 122 -8.99 -4.55 21.04
N LEU A 123 -9.59 -3.64 21.79
CA LEU A 123 -10.37 -3.89 22.98
C LEU A 123 -11.86 -3.67 22.66
N ALA A 124 -12.69 -4.66 22.90
CA ALA A 124 -14.13 -4.60 22.76
C ALA A 124 -14.80 -4.60 24.14
N ASP A 125 -16.01 -4.05 24.20
CA ASP A 125 -16.88 -3.98 25.37
C ASP A 125 -16.21 -3.34 26.60
N MET A 126 -15.28 -2.39 26.37
CA MET A 126 -14.47 -1.78 27.44
C MET A 126 -15.29 -1.01 28.48
N ILE A 127 -16.27 -0.23 28.02
CA ILE A 127 -17.10 0.63 28.88
C ILE A 127 -18.52 0.07 28.94
N ARG A 128 -19.08 -0.26 27.78
CA ARG A 128 -20.39 -0.89 27.62
C ARG A 128 -20.37 -1.84 26.41
N PRO A 129 -21.32 -2.77 26.32
CA PRO A 129 -21.47 -3.62 25.15
C PRO A 129 -21.49 -2.79 23.85
N GLY A 130 -20.70 -3.23 22.86
CA GLY A 130 -20.53 -2.58 21.56
C GLY A 130 -19.47 -1.48 21.50
N HIS A 131 -18.91 -1.05 22.63
CA HIS A 131 -17.81 -0.08 22.65
C HIS A 131 -16.51 -0.73 22.18
N ARG A 132 -15.69 -0.03 21.41
CA ARG A 132 -14.42 -0.56 20.90
C ARG A 132 -13.33 0.50 20.92
N LEU A 133 -12.15 0.11 21.37
CA LEU A 133 -10.91 0.88 21.23
C LEU A 133 -9.93 0.08 20.39
N THR A 134 -9.34 0.69 19.37
CA THR A 134 -8.33 0.06 18.52
C THR A 134 -7.10 0.95 18.45
N LEU A 135 -5.95 0.39 18.80
CA LEU A 135 -4.63 0.97 18.55
C LEU A 135 -4.03 0.27 17.34
N HIS A 136 -3.57 1.03 16.35
CA HIS A 136 -2.90 0.53 15.16
C HIS A 136 -1.55 1.22 15.01
N HIS A 137 -0.52 0.48 14.64
CA HIS A 137 0.78 1.01 14.25
C HIS A 137 1.26 0.33 12.96
N GLY A 138 1.70 1.10 11.97
CA GLY A 138 2.18 0.50 10.73
C GLY A 138 2.79 1.49 9.75
N ALA A 139 3.27 0.95 8.63
CA ALA A 139 3.80 1.68 7.49
C ALA A 139 3.00 1.32 6.23
N PRO A 140 2.41 2.30 5.52
CA PRO A 140 1.71 2.06 4.26
C PRO A 140 2.66 1.53 3.18
N LEU A 141 2.12 1.00 2.09
CA LEU A 141 2.89 0.45 0.97
C LEU A 141 3.85 1.50 0.38
N ALA A 142 5.14 1.16 0.28
CA ALA A 142 6.13 1.99 -0.40
C ALA A 142 7.32 1.17 -0.89
N VAL A 143 8.02 1.70 -1.90
CA VAL A 143 9.23 1.12 -2.49
C VAL A 143 10.34 1.01 -1.45
N THR A 144 10.96 -0.15 -1.36
CA THR A 144 12.11 -0.43 -0.50
C THR A 144 13.40 -0.58 -1.29
N SER A 145 13.31 -1.02 -2.54
CA SER A 145 14.47 -1.18 -3.42
C SER A 145 14.06 -1.13 -4.88
N GLY A 146 15.03 -0.79 -5.72
CA GLY A 146 14.88 -0.60 -7.16
C GLY A 146 15.70 0.59 -7.63
N THR A 147 16.19 0.50 -8.86
CA THR A 147 17.03 1.53 -9.48
C THR A 147 16.50 1.82 -10.88
N ILE A 148 16.33 3.08 -11.23
CA ILE A 148 16.10 3.49 -12.61
C ILE A 148 17.43 3.93 -13.19
N ARG A 149 17.83 3.31 -14.30
CA ARG A 149 18.96 3.78 -15.10
C ARG A 149 18.45 4.74 -16.17
N GLN A 150 19.00 5.93 -16.18
CA GLN A 150 18.71 6.97 -17.16
C GLN A 150 19.93 7.18 -18.03
N THR A 151 19.76 7.11 -19.33
CA THR A 151 20.81 7.30 -20.33
C THR A 151 20.49 8.54 -21.12
N SER A 152 21.45 9.46 -21.19
CA SER A 152 21.34 10.74 -21.89
C SER A 152 22.45 10.85 -22.94
N VAL A 153 22.18 11.57 -24.02
CA VAL A 153 23.21 11.90 -25.02
C VAL A 153 24.14 12.96 -24.41
N ALA A 154 25.43 12.64 -24.37
CA ALA A 154 26.47 13.50 -23.80
C ALA A 154 27.26 14.29 -24.86
N GLY A 155 27.10 13.95 -26.13
CA GLY A 155 27.78 14.58 -27.27
C GLY A 155 27.82 13.66 -28.48
N TYR A 156 28.61 14.02 -29.48
CA TYR A 156 28.86 13.22 -30.67
C TYR A 156 30.36 13.01 -30.86
N THR A 157 30.73 11.87 -31.42
CA THR A 157 32.08 11.60 -31.92
C THR A 157 32.29 12.29 -33.28
N ASP A 158 33.54 12.34 -33.75
CA ASP A 158 33.91 13.00 -35.01
C ASP A 158 33.27 12.35 -36.24
N ASP A 159 32.89 11.07 -36.15
CA ASP A 159 32.13 10.30 -37.14
C ASP A 159 30.59 10.40 -36.95
N GLY A 160 30.11 11.25 -36.05
CA GLY A 160 28.69 11.57 -35.86
C GLY A 160 27.91 10.57 -35.00
N VAL A 161 28.58 9.61 -34.36
CA VAL A 161 27.93 8.66 -33.43
C VAL A 161 27.69 9.38 -32.10
N TYR A 162 26.49 9.19 -31.51
CA TYR A 162 26.21 9.79 -30.21
C TYR A 162 26.98 9.06 -29.09
N ARG A 163 27.55 9.84 -28.18
CA ARG A 163 28.06 9.36 -26.90
C ARG A 163 26.94 9.42 -25.86
N THR A 164 26.94 8.46 -24.94
CA THR A 164 25.94 8.41 -23.87
C THR A 164 26.57 8.41 -22.49
N ASP A 165 25.94 9.12 -21.57
CA ASP A 165 26.19 8.99 -20.14
C ASP A 165 24.98 8.34 -19.46
N SER A 166 25.25 7.52 -18.45
CA SER A 166 24.20 6.85 -17.69
C SER A 166 24.26 7.20 -16.21
N THR A 167 23.09 7.46 -15.62
CA THR A 167 22.93 7.74 -14.19
C THR A 167 21.93 6.76 -13.58
N ASP A 168 22.31 6.15 -12.48
CA ASP A 168 21.46 5.24 -11.71
C ASP A 168 20.79 6.00 -10.56
N VAL A 169 19.46 6.01 -10.54
CA VAL A 169 18.63 6.66 -9.52
C VAL A 169 17.96 5.61 -8.65
N ALA A 170 18.33 5.56 -7.37
CA ALA A 170 17.68 4.69 -6.41
C ALA A 170 16.25 5.16 -6.10
N LEU A 171 15.28 4.26 -6.18
CA LEU A 171 13.86 4.54 -5.88
C LEU A 171 13.44 4.15 -4.45
N GLY A 172 14.34 3.51 -3.69
CA GLY A 172 14.06 3.09 -2.33
C GLY A 172 13.70 4.27 -1.43
N VAL A 173 12.55 4.20 -0.76
CA VAL A 173 12.15 5.21 0.22
C VAL A 173 12.99 5.05 1.48
N THR A 174 13.85 6.02 1.75
CA THR A 174 14.73 6.02 2.94
C THR A 174 14.04 6.61 4.18
N ALA A 175 13.21 7.64 4.03
CA ALA A 175 12.43 8.24 5.11
C ALA A 175 11.03 7.64 5.18
N ARG A 176 10.94 6.42 5.73
CA ARG A 176 9.69 5.66 5.68
C ARG A 176 8.57 6.32 6.49
N HIS A 177 7.38 6.44 5.88
CA HIS A 177 6.17 6.91 6.55
C HIS A 177 5.70 5.85 7.53
N ARG A 178 5.47 6.25 8.78
CA ARG A 178 4.87 5.43 9.83
C ARG A 178 3.65 6.14 10.39
N MET A 179 2.65 5.36 10.80
CA MET A 179 1.41 5.86 11.37
C MET A 179 1.10 5.09 12.63
N THR A 180 0.80 5.82 13.70
CA THR A 180 0.19 5.31 14.93
C THR A 180 -1.19 5.93 15.05
N GLN A 181 -2.23 5.12 15.22
CA GLN A 181 -3.62 5.58 15.28
C GLN A 181 -4.36 4.90 16.42
N ILE A 182 -5.10 5.69 17.20
CA ILE A 182 -6.05 5.23 18.20
C ILE A 182 -7.45 5.58 17.70
N VAL A 183 -8.36 4.62 17.68
CA VAL A 183 -9.75 4.81 17.28
C VAL A 183 -10.66 4.27 18.38
N TYR A 184 -11.52 5.12 18.89
CA TYR A 184 -12.63 4.74 19.76
C TYR A 184 -13.94 4.77 18.98
N GLN A 185 -14.77 3.75 19.15
CA GLN A 185 -16.09 3.62 18.53
C GLN A 185 -17.12 3.25 19.59
N ALA A 186 -18.30 3.87 19.52
CA ALA A 186 -19.41 3.60 20.43
C ALA A 186 -20.74 3.56 19.69
N PRO A 187 -21.64 2.59 20.00
CA PRO A 187 -23.02 2.64 19.53
C PRO A 187 -23.75 3.82 20.19
N LEU A 188 -24.42 4.63 19.38
CA LEU A 188 -25.26 5.75 19.83
C LEU A 188 -26.75 5.43 19.65
N ALA A 189 -27.08 4.68 18.60
CA ALA A 189 -28.41 4.12 18.35
C ALA A 189 -28.25 2.80 17.57
N LYS A 190 -29.35 2.06 17.36
CA LYS A 190 -29.36 0.74 16.70
C LYS A 190 -28.51 0.66 15.42
N HIS A 191 -28.50 1.72 14.62
CA HIS A 191 -27.78 1.80 13.34
C HIS A 191 -26.71 2.89 13.30
N ILE A 192 -26.50 3.63 14.39
CA ILE A 192 -25.61 4.79 14.43
C ILE A 192 -24.49 4.53 15.42
N HIS A 193 -23.25 4.65 14.94
CA HIS A 193 -22.06 4.59 15.78
C HIS A 193 -21.28 5.89 15.68
N GLY A 194 -20.91 6.45 16.83
CA GLY A 194 -19.94 7.53 16.91
C GLY A 194 -18.52 6.98 16.90
N PHE A 195 -17.59 7.75 16.36
CA PHE A 195 -16.17 7.46 16.48
C PHE A 195 -15.35 8.71 16.78
N ALA A 196 -14.24 8.49 17.47
CA ALA A 196 -13.18 9.45 17.66
C ALA A 196 -11.84 8.78 17.30
N ALA A 197 -11.01 9.44 16.52
CA ALA A 197 -9.72 8.91 16.12
C ALA A 197 -8.62 9.97 16.29
N LEU A 198 -7.50 9.56 16.87
CA LEU A 198 -6.27 10.31 16.94
C LEU A 198 -5.20 9.55 16.14
N ALA A 199 -4.50 10.22 15.24
CA ALA A 199 -3.38 9.64 14.52
C ALA A 199 -2.15 10.54 14.59
N ARG A 200 -0.98 9.91 14.68
CA ARG A 200 0.33 10.52 14.49
C ARG A 200 1.00 9.86 13.29
N HIS A 201 1.52 10.67 12.39
CA HIS A 201 2.25 10.27 11.22
C HIS A 201 3.68 10.80 11.32
N ASP A 202 4.66 9.91 11.30
CA ASP A 202 6.07 10.29 11.21
C ASP A 202 6.55 10.09 9.77
N ASN A 203 7.33 11.04 9.26
CA ASN A 203 7.75 11.11 7.86
C ASN A 203 6.57 11.03 6.86
N TRP A 204 5.54 11.86 7.07
CA TRP A 204 4.37 11.88 6.22
C TRP A 204 4.75 12.08 4.74
N SER A 205 4.10 11.32 3.85
CA SER A 205 4.40 11.30 2.42
C SER A 205 5.87 10.95 2.11
N HIS A 206 6.50 10.18 3.01
CA HIS A 206 7.89 9.74 2.90
C HIS A 206 8.92 10.88 2.96
N ARG A 207 8.55 12.02 3.57
CA ARG A 207 9.44 13.18 3.73
C ARG A 207 10.03 13.19 5.13
N ARG A 208 11.36 13.16 5.24
CA ARG A 208 12.06 13.13 6.53
C ARG A 208 11.66 14.32 7.41
N GLY A 209 11.26 14.05 8.65
CA GLY A 209 10.94 15.06 9.65
C GLY A 209 9.60 15.80 9.43
N LEU A 210 8.83 15.41 8.41
CA LEU A 210 7.47 15.92 8.23
C LEU A 210 6.50 15.12 9.10
N ASP A 211 6.28 15.60 10.32
CA ASP A 211 5.30 14.99 11.22
C ASP A 211 3.90 15.58 10.99
N ASN A 212 2.87 14.75 11.15
CA ASN A 212 1.48 15.19 11.11
C ASN A 212 0.65 14.51 12.18
N ASN A 213 -0.14 15.31 12.90
CA ASN A 213 -1.13 14.82 13.84
C ASN A 213 -2.53 15.09 13.31
N LEU A 214 -3.41 14.11 13.42
CA LEU A 214 -4.77 14.16 12.91
C LEU A 214 -5.75 13.79 14.03
N LEU A 215 -6.77 14.62 14.21
CA LEU A 215 -7.94 14.32 15.03
C LEU A 215 -9.16 14.23 14.12
N MET A 216 -9.92 13.15 14.25
CA MET A 216 -11.18 12.95 13.52
C MET A 216 -12.29 12.58 14.49
N LEU A 217 -13.44 13.20 14.32
CA LEU A 217 -14.68 12.84 14.99
C LEU A 217 -15.74 12.60 13.92
N GLY A 218 -16.62 11.64 14.14
CA GLY A 218 -17.68 11.42 13.17
C GLY A 218 -18.69 10.39 13.58
N LEU A 219 -19.65 10.21 12.68
CA LEU A 219 -20.73 9.23 12.78
C LEU A 219 -20.62 8.26 11.62
N THR A 220 -20.92 7.00 11.88
CA THR A 220 -21.08 5.98 10.86
C THR A 220 -22.46 5.36 11.01
N MET A 221 -23.17 5.23 9.89
CA MET A 221 -24.42 4.48 9.83
C MET A 221 -24.15 3.10 9.24
N LYS A 222 -24.54 2.05 9.96
CA LYS A 222 -24.60 0.69 9.41
C LYS A 222 -26.04 0.44 8.96
N ARG A 223 -26.22 0.36 7.64
CA ARG A 223 -27.46 -0.15 7.04
C ARG A 223 -27.60 -1.63 7.35
#